data_AF-A0A535NQI7-F1
#
_entry.id   AF-A0A535NQI7-F1
#
_cell.length_a   1.000
_cell.length_b   1.000
_cell.length_c   1.000
_cell.angle_alpha   90.00
_cell.angle_beta   90.00
_cell.angle_gamma   90.00
#
_symmetry.space_group_name_H-M   'P 1'
#
loop_
_entity.id
_entity.type
_entity.pdbx_description
1 polymer ?
#
loop_
_entity_poly.entity_id
_entity_poly.type
_entity_poly.pdbx_seq_one_letter_code
_entity_poly.pdbx_strand_id
1 'polypeptide(L)'
;DLRRQITRWIRRTKPDVVVAPDPTRRWTGQRYINHPDHRAAGEATLDAIIPGSDTRLVFPELLDEGLEPHQVKEVYLSGSNEPDAWVDISNTIDLKIAALREHKSQVGDWPELEQTIRERAAEMATGQAFPVAEGFKYFKLRE
;
A
#
# COMPACT_ATOMS: atom_id res chain seq x y z
N ASP A 1 -4.91 17.12 -10.59
CA ASP A 1 -6.24 16.67 -10.13
C ASP A 1 -6.17 15.48 -9.17
N LEU A 2 -5.50 14.37 -9.52
CA LEU A 2 -5.36 13.16 -8.67
C LEU A 2 -4.89 13.44 -7.22
N ARG A 3 -3.76 14.13 -7.02
CA ARG A 3 -3.24 14.45 -5.68
C ARG A 3 -4.26 15.15 -4.77
N ARG A 4 -5.03 16.09 -5.33
CA ARG A 4 -6.11 16.79 -4.62
C ARG A 4 -7.23 15.84 -4.24
N GLN A 5 -7.63 14.94 -5.13
CA GLN A 5 -8.65 13.93 -4.83
C GLN A 5 -8.21 12.98 -3.71
N ILE A 6 -6.95 12.54 -3.71
CA ILE A 6 -6.40 11.71 -2.62
C ILE A 6 -6.38 12.51 -1.31
N THR A 7 -5.92 13.77 -1.36
CA THR A 7 -5.93 14.67 -0.18
C THR A 7 -7.34 14.86 0.38
N ARG A 8 -8.34 15.07 -0.50
CA ARG A 8 -9.76 15.16 -0.14
C ARG A 8 -10.20 13.93 0.64
N TRP A 9 -9.86 12.72 0.18
CA TRP A 9 -10.21 11.48 0.86
C TRP A 9 -9.49 11.33 2.21
N ILE A 10 -8.19 11.63 2.29
CA ILE A 10 -7.44 11.60 3.56
C ILE A 10 -8.08 12.55 4.58
N ARG A 11 -8.41 13.79 4.21
CA ARG A 11 -9.05 14.75 5.13
C ARG A 11 -10.47 14.35 5.52
N ARG A 12 -11.18 13.62 4.64
CA ARG A 12 -12.55 13.13 4.90
C ARG A 12 -12.56 11.92 5.83
N THR A 13 -11.71 10.92 5.60
CA THR A 13 -11.71 9.68 6.40
C THR A 13 -10.80 9.73 7.61
N LYS A 14 -9.90 10.73 7.68
CA LYS A 14 -8.95 10.95 8.77
C LYS A 14 -8.22 9.67 9.20
N PRO A 15 -7.58 8.94 8.26
CA PRO A 15 -6.98 7.65 8.56
C PRO A 15 -5.73 7.80 9.43
N ASP A 16 -5.58 6.96 10.44
CA ASP A 16 -4.32 6.86 11.18
C ASP A 16 -3.21 6.24 10.32
N VAL A 17 -3.58 5.25 9.48
CA VAL A 17 -2.66 4.46 8.65
C VAL A 17 -3.03 4.58 7.18
N VAL A 18 -2.03 4.78 6.32
CA VAL A 18 -2.18 4.69 4.85
C VAL A 18 -1.29 3.57 4.30
N VAL A 19 -1.85 2.73 3.42
CA VAL A 19 -1.11 1.71 2.68
C VAL A 19 -1.08 2.09 1.21
N ALA A 20 0.10 2.09 0.58
CA ALA A 20 0.28 2.45 -0.83
C ALA A 20 1.40 1.60 -1.48
N PRO A 21 1.48 1.52 -2.82
CA PRO A 21 2.64 0.90 -3.47
C PRO A 21 3.91 1.72 -3.23
N ASP A 22 5.06 1.05 -3.11
CA ASP A 22 6.37 1.73 -3.12
C ASP A 22 6.64 2.39 -4.49
N PRO A 23 6.70 3.73 -4.58
CA PRO A 23 6.90 4.40 -5.86
C PRO A 23 8.32 4.28 -6.38
N THR A 24 9.30 3.87 -5.57
CA THR A 24 10.73 3.80 -5.94
C THR A 24 11.04 2.52 -6.72
N ARG A 25 10.28 1.43 -6.51
CA ARG A 25 10.49 0.15 -7.20
C ARG A 25 10.25 0.28 -8.70
N ARG A 26 11.33 0.31 -9.49
CA ARG A 26 11.27 0.36 -10.96
C ARG A 26 11.29 -1.02 -11.61
N TRP A 27 11.96 -2.00 -11.01
CA TRP A 27 12.09 -3.37 -11.49
C TRP A 27 12.36 -4.35 -10.34
N THR A 28 12.25 -5.65 -10.61
CA THR A 28 12.66 -6.73 -9.70
C THR A 28 13.32 -7.86 -10.47
N GLY A 29 14.52 -8.24 -10.03
CA GLY A 29 15.35 -9.20 -10.74
C GLY A 29 15.52 -8.79 -12.21
N GLN A 30 15.55 -9.78 -13.10
CA GLN A 30 15.72 -9.56 -14.54
C GLN A 30 14.41 -9.70 -15.34
N ARG A 31 13.32 -10.10 -14.70
CA ARG A 31 12.08 -10.52 -15.40
C ARG A 31 10.86 -9.64 -15.13
N TYR A 32 10.99 -8.62 -14.28
CA TYR A 32 9.86 -7.77 -13.92
C TYR A 32 10.23 -6.29 -13.99
N ILE A 33 9.51 -5.55 -14.85
CA ILE A 33 9.48 -4.10 -14.87
C ILE A 33 8.18 -3.67 -14.18
N ASN A 34 8.27 -2.77 -13.20
CA ASN A 34 7.09 -2.36 -12.46
C ASN A 34 6.15 -1.52 -13.35
N HIS A 35 4.85 -1.65 -13.13
CA HIS A 35 3.85 -0.90 -13.87
C HIS A 35 3.96 0.60 -13.55
N PRO A 36 3.89 1.51 -14.55
CA PRO A 36 3.90 2.95 -14.29
C PRO A 36 2.81 3.39 -13.31
N ASP A 37 1.62 2.82 -13.42
CA ASP A 37 0.49 3.19 -12.56
C ASP A 37 0.72 2.86 -11.09
N HIS A 38 1.41 1.76 -10.77
CA HIS A 38 1.79 1.46 -9.37
C HIS A 38 2.66 2.57 -8.80
N ARG A 39 3.62 3.05 -9.59
CA ARG A 39 4.53 4.11 -9.18
C ARG A 39 3.81 5.44 -9.04
N ALA A 40 2.97 5.79 -10.02
CA ALA A 40 2.19 7.02 -9.98
C ALA A 40 1.21 7.05 -8.80
N ALA A 41 0.59 5.91 -8.47
CA ALA A 41 -0.28 5.79 -7.31
C ALA A 41 0.47 5.98 -5.99
N GLY A 42 1.64 5.34 -5.84
CA GLY A 42 2.50 5.52 -4.66
C GLY A 42 2.96 6.97 -4.49
N GLU A 43 3.47 7.58 -5.57
CA GLU A 43 3.97 8.96 -5.59
C GLU A 43 2.86 9.95 -5.22
N ALA A 44 1.72 9.85 -5.90
CA ALA A 44 0.59 10.75 -5.65
C ALA A 44 0.03 10.59 -4.23
N THR A 45 0.13 9.39 -3.63
CA THR A 45 -0.31 9.15 -2.25
C THR A 45 0.65 9.78 -1.25
N LEU A 46 1.96 9.61 -1.42
CA LEU A 46 2.97 10.25 -0.55
C LEU A 46 2.87 11.79 -0.60
N ASP A 47 2.74 12.35 -1.80
CA ASP A 47 2.53 13.78 -2.01
C ASP A 47 1.22 14.31 -1.40
N ALA A 48 0.19 13.46 -1.37
CA ALA A 48 -1.09 13.78 -0.72
C ALA A 48 -1.02 13.67 0.80
N ILE A 49 -0.15 12.82 1.35
CA ILE A 49 0.10 12.75 2.79
C ILE A 49 0.84 14.02 3.23
N ILE A 50 2.03 14.27 2.67
CA ILE A 50 2.86 15.46 2.97
C ILE A 50 3.26 16.16 1.67
N PRO A 51 3.06 17.49 1.53
CA PRO A 51 2.30 18.38 2.41
C PRO A 51 0.80 18.45 2.08
N GLY A 52 0.21 17.44 1.43
CA GLY A 52 -1.18 17.54 0.94
C GLY A 52 -2.21 17.65 2.08
N SER A 53 -2.22 16.65 2.95
CA SER A 53 -3.28 16.46 3.95
C SER A 53 -3.06 17.25 5.23
N ASP A 54 -1.82 17.60 5.56
CA ASP A 54 -1.40 18.05 6.90
C ASP A 54 -1.39 19.57 7.10
N THR A 55 -1.69 20.36 6.07
CA THR A 55 -1.70 21.83 6.13
C THR A 55 -2.88 22.46 5.40
N ARG A 56 -3.32 23.64 5.86
CA ARG A 56 -4.37 24.44 5.20
C ARG A 56 -3.90 25.12 3.91
N LEU A 57 -2.58 25.22 3.70
CA LEU A 57 -2.00 25.94 2.55
C LEU A 57 -2.15 25.18 1.23
N VAL A 58 -2.23 23.86 1.30
CA VAL A 58 -2.39 23.00 0.12
C VAL A 58 -3.86 22.67 -0.06
N PHE A 59 -4.38 22.92 -1.26
CA PHE A 59 -5.79 22.77 -1.62
C PHE A 59 -6.75 23.47 -0.65
N PRO A 60 -6.66 24.81 -0.50
CA PRO A 60 -7.54 25.58 0.37
C PRO A 60 -9.03 25.43 0.00
N GLU A 61 -9.35 25.12 -1.26
CA GLU A 61 -10.73 24.85 -1.69
C GLU A 61 -11.37 23.64 -0.98
N LEU A 62 -10.59 22.75 -0.37
CA LEU A 62 -11.12 21.65 0.44
C LEU A 62 -11.71 22.16 1.77
N LEU A 63 -11.32 23.35 2.22
CA LEU A 63 -11.92 23.99 3.41
C LEU A 63 -13.36 24.43 3.13
N ASP A 64 -13.66 24.84 1.89
CA ASP A 64 -15.03 25.16 1.46
C ASP A 64 -15.94 23.90 1.48
N GLU A 65 -15.34 22.71 1.37
CA GLU A 65 -16.01 21.41 1.57
C GLU A 65 -16.11 21.00 3.06
N GLY A 66 -15.60 21.82 3.99
CA GLY A 66 -15.52 21.51 5.43
C GLY A 66 -14.43 20.49 5.79
N LEU A 67 -13.46 20.26 4.90
CA LEU A 67 -12.39 19.27 5.08
C LEU A 67 -11.13 19.91 5.67
N GLU A 68 -11.07 19.89 7.00
CA GLU A 68 -9.89 20.33 7.76
C GLU A 68 -8.67 19.41 7.55
N PRO A 69 -7.44 19.93 7.69
CA PRO A 69 -6.23 19.13 7.60
C PRO A 69 -6.25 17.93 8.55
N HIS A 70 -5.62 16.85 8.10
CA HIS A 70 -5.43 15.62 8.85
C HIS A 70 -3.97 15.18 8.75
N GLN A 71 -3.40 14.77 9.88
CA GLN A 71 -2.04 14.24 9.92
C GLN A 71 -2.10 12.72 9.98
N VAL A 72 -1.73 12.07 8.88
CA VAL A 72 -1.52 10.61 8.86
C VAL A 72 -0.39 10.25 9.81
N LYS A 73 -0.59 9.22 10.62
CA LYS A 73 0.39 8.80 11.64
C LYS A 73 1.38 7.79 11.09
N GLU A 74 0.90 6.86 10.26
CA GLU A 74 1.71 5.73 9.79
C GLU A 74 1.50 5.46 8.30
N VAL A 75 2.57 5.03 7.63
CA VAL A 75 2.54 4.68 6.21
C VAL A 75 3.22 3.33 6.00
N TYR A 76 2.56 2.45 5.25
CA TYR A 76 3.08 1.16 4.83
C TYR A 76 3.18 1.14 3.31
N LEU A 77 4.40 1.02 2.77
CA LEU A 77 4.63 0.88 1.35
C LEU A 77 4.77 -0.59 0.97
N SER A 78 3.80 -1.09 0.21
CA SER A 78 3.74 -2.47 -0.24
C SER A 78 4.64 -2.70 -1.45
N GLY A 79 5.15 -3.93 -1.54
CA GLY A 79 6.00 -4.34 -2.64
C GLY A 79 7.33 -3.60 -2.70
N SER A 80 7.85 -3.09 -1.57
CA SER A 80 9.19 -2.49 -1.53
C SER A 80 10.29 -3.54 -1.76
N ASN A 81 11.44 -3.08 -2.28
CA ASN A 81 12.66 -3.90 -2.32
C ASN A 81 13.41 -3.89 -0.97
N GLU A 82 13.03 -3.02 -0.04
CA GLU A 82 13.66 -2.85 1.28
C GLU A 82 12.59 -2.88 2.39
N PRO A 83 11.79 -3.96 2.50
CA PRO A 83 10.83 -4.07 3.58
C PRO A 83 11.54 -4.10 4.94
N ASP A 84 10.99 -3.39 5.92
CA ASP A 84 11.46 -3.32 7.31
C ASP A 84 10.34 -3.55 8.34
N ALA A 85 9.12 -3.84 7.88
CA ALA A 85 8.01 -4.29 8.71
C ALA A 85 7.34 -5.53 8.08
N TRP A 86 7.07 -6.54 8.91
CA TRP A 86 6.42 -7.79 8.50
C TRP A 86 5.16 -8.03 9.33
N VAL A 87 4.07 -8.35 8.64
CA VAL A 87 2.79 -8.71 9.25
C VAL A 87 2.62 -10.22 9.10
N ASP A 88 2.45 -10.92 10.22
CA ASP A 88 2.07 -12.33 10.23
C ASP A 88 0.66 -12.50 9.65
N ILE A 89 0.55 -13.25 8.55
CA ILE A 89 -0.73 -13.55 7.89
C ILE A 89 -1.12 -15.03 8.02
N SER A 90 -0.53 -15.77 8.95
CA SER A 90 -0.76 -17.21 9.10
C SER A 90 -2.24 -17.56 9.28
N ASN A 91 -2.99 -16.70 9.97
CA ASN A 91 -4.43 -16.87 10.22
C ASN A 91 -5.33 -16.31 9.11
N THR A 92 -4.78 -15.58 8.13
CA THR A 92 -5.54 -14.83 7.12
C THR A 92 -5.13 -15.15 5.67
N ILE A 93 -4.10 -15.97 5.46
CA ILE A 93 -3.61 -16.31 4.13
C ILE A 93 -4.69 -17.00 3.27
N ASP A 94 -5.53 -17.83 3.88
CA ASP A 94 -6.64 -18.49 3.17
C ASP A 94 -7.69 -17.47 2.71
N LEU A 95 -7.99 -16.47 3.55
CA LEU A 95 -8.87 -15.36 3.20
C LEU A 95 -8.28 -14.49 2.08
N LYS A 96 -6.97 -14.24 2.10
CA LYS A 96 -6.26 -13.52 1.04
C LYS A 96 -6.37 -14.26 -0.31
N ILE A 97 -6.18 -15.58 -0.32
CA ILE A 97 -6.31 -16.40 -1.52
C ILE A 97 -7.76 -16.38 -2.03
N ALA A 98 -8.74 -16.54 -1.14
CA ALA A 98 -10.15 -16.46 -1.49
C ALA A 98 -10.52 -15.09 -2.10
N ALA A 99 -10.09 -13.99 -1.47
CA ALA A 99 -10.30 -12.64 -2.00
C ALA A 99 -9.68 -12.45 -3.39
N LEU A 100 -8.47 -12.99 -3.61
CA LEU A 100 -7.81 -12.91 -4.92
C LEU A 100 -8.58 -13.68 -6.02
N ARG A 101 -9.19 -14.81 -5.68
CA ARG A 101 -10.02 -15.61 -6.62
C ARG A 101 -11.27 -14.86 -7.09
N GLU A 102 -11.77 -13.88 -6.33
CA GLU A 102 -12.90 -13.05 -6.77
C GLU A 102 -12.54 -12.13 -7.95
N HIS A 103 -11.26 -11.92 -8.26
CA HIS A 103 -10.80 -11.20 -9.45
C HIS A 103 -10.84 -12.09 -10.71
N LYS A 104 -12.02 -12.64 -11.03
CA LYS A 104 -12.23 -13.69 -12.04
C LYS A 104 -11.65 -13.36 -13.42
N SER A 105 -11.79 -12.13 -13.91
CA SER A 105 -11.27 -11.74 -15.24
C SER A 105 -9.74 -11.60 -15.27
N GLN A 106 -9.08 -11.49 -14.12
CA GLN A 106 -7.63 -11.30 -14.02
C GLN A 106 -6.92 -12.61 -13.71
N VAL A 107 -7.52 -13.41 -12.82
CA VAL A 107 -6.93 -14.66 -12.32
C VAL A 107 -7.43 -15.87 -13.09
N GLY A 108 -8.69 -15.85 -13.55
CA GLY A 108 -9.32 -17.00 -14.19
C GLY A 108 -9.21 -18.27 -13.35
N ASP A 109 -9.03 -19.41 -14.02
CA ASP A 109 -8.83 -20.72 -13.40
C ASP A 109 -7.35 -21.05 -13.22
N TRP A 110 -6.52 -20.10 -12.75
CA TRP A 110 -5.10 -20.33 -12.55
C TRP A 110 -4.84 -21.43 -11.49
N PRO A 111 -4.40 -22.64 -11.88
CA PRO A 111 -4.34 -23.79 -10.96
C PRO A 111 -3.30 -23.60 -9.85
N GLU A 112 -2.17 -22.97 -10.16
CA GLU A 112 -1.04 -22.77 -9.25
C GLU A 112 -1.17 -21.51 -8.39
N LEU A 113 -2.30 -20.79 -8.45
CA LEU A 113 -2.52 -19.54 -7.72
C LEU A 113 -2.22 -19.68 -6.23
N GLU A 114 -2.84 -20.66 -5.58
CA GLU A 114 -2.72 -20.86 -4.14
C GLU A 114 -1.28 -21.17 -3.74
N GLN A 115 -0.64 -22.13 -4.42
CA GLN A 115 0.75 -22.48 -4.19
C GLN A 115 1.65 -21.25 -4.35
N THR A 116 1.49 -20.50 -5.46
CA THR A 116 2.30 -19.30 -5.74
C THR A 116 2.15 -18.24 -4.67
N ILE A 117 0.93 -18.01 -4.15
CA ILE A 117 0.71 -17.02 -3.09
C ILE A 117 1.32 -17.47 -1.76
N ARG A 118 1.21 -18.76 -1.42
CA ARG A 118 1.82 -19.32 -0.20
C ARG A 118 3.34 -19.28 -0.25
N GLU A 119 3.94 -19.67 -1.37
CA GLU A 119 5.39 -19.63 -1.58
C GLU A 119 5.92 -18.20 -1.44
N ARG A 120 5.31 -17.22 -2.10
CA ARG A 120 5.72 -15.80 -1.98
C ARG A 120 5.58 -15.27 -0.55
N ALA A 121 4.52 -15.66 0.16
CA ALA A 121 4.32 -15.24 1.55
C ALA A 121 5.35 -15.88 2.49
N ALA A 122 5.73 -17.15 2.24
CA ALA A 122 6.78 -17.84 2.98
C ALA A 122 8.17 -17.25 2.69
N GLU A 123 8.47 -16.95 1.43
CA GLU A 123 9.69 -16.23 1.04
C GLU A 123 9.79 -14.88 1.76
N MET A 124 8.68 -14.13 1.81
CA MET A 124 8.62 -12.85 2.52
C MET A 124 8.82 -12.99 4.04
N ALA A 125 8.45 -14.14 4.61
CA ALA A 125 8.66 -14.46 6.02
C ALA A 125 10.07 -14.96 6.36
N THR A 126 10.98 -15.07 5.39
CA THR A 126 12.35 -15.54 5.64
C THR A 126 13.02 -14.72 6.75
N GLY A 127 13.47 -15.40 7.81
CA GLY A 127 14.09 -14.77 8.98
C GLY A 127 13.12 -14.25 10.04
N GLN A 128 11.81 -14.43 9.86
CA GLN A 128 10.77 -14.06 10.83
C GLN A 128 10.36 -15.27 11.70
N ALA A 129 9.65 -15.00 12.80
CA ALA A 129 9.18 -16.03 13.74
C ALA A 129 7.91 -16.78 13.26
N PHE A 130 7.29 -16.32 12.17
CA PHE A 130 6.05 -16.86 11.61
C PHE A 130 6.29 -17.40 10.19
N PRO A 131 5.49 -18.39 9.73
CA PRO A 131 5.75 -19.10 8.49
C PRO A 131 5.39 -18.32 7.22
N VAL A 132 4.50 -17.32 7.29
CA VAL A 132 4.04 -16.53 6.14
C VAL A 132 3.82 -15.08 6.52
N ALA A 133 4.17 -14.16 5.63
CA ALA A 133 4.13 -12.72 5.92
C ALA A 133 3.73 -11.86 4.72
N GLU A 134 3.26 -10.65 5.04
CA GLU A 134 3.34 -9.50 4.13
C GLU A 134 4.41 -8.53 4.61
N GLY A 135 5.29 -8.11 3.70
CA GLY A 135 6.37 -7.18 3.98
C GLY A 135 6.09 -5.79 3.43
N PHE A 136 6.46 -4.77 4.21
CA PHE A 136 6.25 -3.37 3.89
C PHE A 136 7.50 -2.57 4.24
N LYS A 137 7.73 -1.48 3.51
CA LYS A 137 8.56 -0.37 4.02
C LYS A 137 7.68 0.50 4.91
N TYR A 138 8.07 0.72 6.15
CA TYR A 138 7.25 1.36 7.17
C TYR A 138 7.77 2.74 7.57
N PHE A 139 6.83 3.66 7.80
CA PHE A 139 7.11 4.98 8.33
C PHE A 139 6.17 5.30 9.50
N LYS A 140 6.75 5.63 10.65
CA LYS A 140 6.05 6.27 11.76
C LYS A 140 6.26 7.78 11.68
N LEU A 141 5.26 8.51 11.18
CA LEU A 141 5.33 9.96 10.96
C LEU A 141 5.02 10.75 12.23
N ARG A 142 4.19 10.22 13.12
CA ARG A 142 3.73 10.85 14.37
C ARG A 142 3.57 9.80 15.49
N GLU A 143 3.52 10.26 16.73
CA GLU A 143 3.22 9.44 17.92
C GLU A 143 1.73 9.20 18.12
#